data_AF-A0A1C5VL62-F1
#
_entry.id   AF-A0A1C5VL62-F1
#
_cell.length_a   1.000
_cell.length_b   1.000
_cell.length_c   1.000
_cell.angle_alpha   90.00
_cell.angle_beta   90.00
_cell.angle_gamma   90.00
#
_symmetry.space_group_name_H-M   'P 1'
#
loop_
_entity.id
_entity.type
_entity.pdbx_description
1 polymer ?
#
loop_
_entity_poly.entity_id
_entity_poly.type
_entity_poly.pdbx_seq_one_letter_code
_entity_poly.pdbx_strand_id
1 'polypeptide(L)'
;MQKNISKNPNKRELDALMSTGEIISASLLAMCLSSLGCQSISYNAYQLNIHTSGDHGKSQIDDINVSKIEESLDHGKVVIVTGFQGLNDEGDITTLGRGGSDTSAVALAVKLNAKCEIYTDVDGIYFTDPRKYSKAKKLKEIEYEEMLELASLGAQVMRSRSIELAQKYNTEIYVGLSCGERNGTYIKGENKMRLEEKVITGLATSDDDVAITIKDFNLDKVFSLFEDIASKK
;
A
#
# COMPACT_ATOMS: atom_id res chain seq x y z
N MET A 1 19.05 -7.54 -12.74
CA MET A 1 20.15 -6.55 -12.82
C MET A 1 20.96 -6.49 -11.52
N GLN A 2 20.36 -6.10 -10.39
CA GLN A 2 21.02 -5.97 -9.09
C GLN A 2 21.87 -7.19 -8.64
N LYS A 3 21.27 -8.40 -8.58
CA LYS A 3 21.96 -9.63 -8.14
C LYS A 3 23.14 -10.05 -9.03
N ASN A 4 23.21 -9.52 -10.25
CA ASN A 4 24.30 -9.80 -11.19
C ASN A 4 25.50 -8.87 -10.97
N ILE A 5 25.32 -7.75 -10.25
CA ILE A 5 26.36 -6.73 -10.02
C ILE A 5 26.97 -6.88 -8.61
N SER A 6 26.13 -7.09 -7.58
CA SER A 6 26.59 -7.31 -6.20
C SER A 6 25.68 -8.29 -5.47
N LYS A 7 26.28 -9.15 -4.64
CA LYS A 7 25.55 -10.07 -3.75
C LYS A 7 24.92 -9.34 -2.56
N ASN A 8 25.49 -8.20 -2.14
CA ASN A 8 24.98 -7.38 -1.05
C ASN A 8 25.04 -5.90 -1.45
N PRO A 9 24.12 -5.45 -2.30
CA PRO A 9 24.09 -4.07 -2.78
C PRO A 9 23.72 -3.11 -1.64
N ASN A 10 24.31 -1.91 -1.67
CA ASN A 10 23.94 -0.84 -0.75
C ASN A 10 22.43 -0.51 -0.93
N LYS A 11 21.69 -0.43 0.18
CA LYS A 11 20.24 -0.18 0.16
C LYS A 11 19.88 1.21 -0.36
N ARG A 12 20.72 2.22 -0.10
CA ARG A 12 20.56 3.57 -0.65
C ARG A 12 20.57 3.56 -2.18
N GLU A 13 21.55 2.89 -2.77
CA GLU A 13 21.65 2.73 -4.22
C GLU A 13 20.50 1.88 -4.77
N LEU A 14 20.01 0.91 -4.00
CA LEU A 14 18.86 0.11 -4.38
C LEU A 14 17.58 0.97 -4.43
N ASP A 15 17.36 1.83 -3.45
CA ASP A 15 16.23 2.74 -3.44
C ASP A 15 16.26 3.69 -4.65
N ALA A 16 17.42 4.27 -4.93
CA ALA A 16 17.63 5.09 -6.12
C ALA A 16 17.40 4.32 -7.43
N LEU A 17 17.84 3.06 -7.51
CA LEU A 17 17.59 2.22 -8.68
C LEU A 17 16.10 1.90 -8.86
N MET A 18 15.42 1.49 -7.78
CA MET A 18 14.03 1.06 -7.83
C MET A 18 13.07 2.22 -8.14
N SER A 19 13.37 3.43 -7.69
CA SER A 19 12.55 4.61 -7.97
C SER A 19 12.48 4.97 -9.46
N THR A 20 13.50 4.60 -10.25
CA THR A 20 13.54 4.88 -11.69
C THR A 20 12.35 4.27 -12.44
N GLY A 21 11.87 3.10 -12.02
CA GLY A 21 10.73 2.42 -12.66
C GLY A 21 9.44 3.24 -12.55
N GLU A 22 9.21 3.83 -11.37
CA GLU A 22 8.05 4.71 -11.12
C GLU A 22 8.16 6.02 -11.91
N ILE A 23 9.37 6.60 -11.99
CA ILE A 23 9.62 7.81 -12.77
C ILE A 23 9.33 7.56 -14.26
N ILE A 24 9.81 6.45 -14.81
CA ILE A 24 9.56 6.08 -16.21
C ILE A 24 8.05 5.93 -16.45
N SER A 25 7.36 5.18 -15.58
CA SER A 25 5.93 4.90 -15.71
C SER A 25 5.07 6.17 -15.63
N ALA A 26 5.33 7.03 -14.64
CA ALA A 26 4.62 8.29 -14.47
C ALA A 26 4.85 9.24 -15.66
N SER A 27 6.08 9.30 -16.17
CA SER A 27 6.42 10.12 -17.34
C SER A 27 5.72 9.63 -18.60
N LEU A 28 5.71 8.31 -18.85
CA LEU A 28 5.02 7.70 -19.99
C LEU A 28 3.51 7.95 -19.92
N LEU A 29 2.90 7.83 -18.73
CA LEU A 29 1.48 8.10 -18.54
C LEU A 29 1.13 9.56 -18.84
N ALA A 30 1.94 10.51 -18.34
CA ALA A 30 1.75 11.93 -18.63
C ALA A 30 1.88 12.24 -20.14
N MET A 31 2.86 11.62 -20.84
CA MET A 31 2.99 11.78 -22.29
C MET A 31 1.78 11.19 -23.05
N CYS A 32 1.26 10.05 -22.59
CA CYS A 32 0.08 9.41 -23.18
C CYS A 32 -1.19 10.27 -23.00
N LEU A 33 -1.44 10.77 -21.79
CA LEU A 33 -2.59 11.65 -21.53
C LEU A 33 -2.51 12.95 -22.34
N SER A 34 -1.32 13.54 -22.41
CA SER A 34 -1.07 14.73 -23.23
C SER A 34 -1.35 14.49 -24.71
N SER A 35 -0.97 13.34 -25.27
CA SER A 35 -1.23 12.99 -26.67
C SER A 35 -2.73 12.78 -26.98
N LEU A 36 -3.52 12.45 -25.95
CA LEU A 36 -4.99 12.36 -26.02
C LEU A 36 -5.70 13.70 -25.81
N GLY A 37 -4.95 14.80 -25.66
CA GLY A 37 -5.49 16.15 -25.46
C GLY A 37 -5.80 16.49 -24.00
N CYS A 38 -5.44 15.64 -23.05
CA CYS A 38 -5.57 15.93 -21.62
C CYS A 38 -4.32 16.65 -21.12
N GLN A 39 -4.47 17.86 -20.59
CA GLN A 39 -3.35 18.52 -19.94
C GLN A 39 -2.94 17.72 -18.70
N SER A 40 -1.68 17.26 -18.66
CA SER A 40 -1.20 16.43 -17.56
C SER A 40 0.24 16.75 -17.19
N ILE A 41 0.60 16.51 -15.93
CA ILE A 41 1.94 16.73 -15.39
C ILE A 41 2.32 15.60 -14.44
N SER A 42 3.56 15.11 -14.54
CA SER A 42 4.10 14.12 -13.60
C SER A 42 4.97 14.78 -12.54
N TYR A 43 4.82 14.36 -11.29
CA TYR A 43 5.68 14.73 -10.18
C TYR A 43 6.32 13.50 -9.53
N ASN A 44 7.57 13.67 -9.11
CA ASN A 44 8.30 12.70 -8.29
C ASN A 44 8.41 13.15 -6.83
N ALA A 45 8.93 12.27 -5.97
CA ALA A 45 9.06 12.52 -4.54
C ALA A 45 9.81 13.82 -4.22
N TYR A 46 10.90 14.12 -4.95
CA TYR A 46 11.67 15.34 -4.68
C TYR A 46 10.95 16.62 -5.07
N GLN A 47 10.15 16.59 -6.14
CA GLN A 47 9.36 17.76 -6.54
C GLN A 47 8.27 18.10 -5.51
N LEU A 48 7.73 17.09 -4.83
CA LEU A 48 6.67 17.19 -3.83
C LEU A 48 7.17 17.15 -2.38
N ASN A 49 8.48 17.07 -2.18
CA ASN A 49 9.09 16.92 -0.86
C ASN A 49 8.38 15.86 0.00
N ILE A 50 8.15 14.66 -0.55
CA ILE A 50 7.58 13.52 0.18
C ILE A 50 8.61 13.10 1.23
N HIS A 51 8.47 13.61 2.45
CA HIS A 51 9.43 13.40 3.51
C HIS A 51 9.24 12.04 4.16
N THR A 52 10.35 11.35 4.40
CA THR A 52 10.36 10.00 4.94
C THR A 52 11.46 9.74 5.95
N SER A 53 11.16 8.88 6.91
CA SER A 53 12.06 8.45 7.96
C SER A 53 12.25 6.92 7.99
N GLY A 54 13.30 6.46 8.68
CA GLY A 54 13.62 5.04 8.83
C GLY A 54 14.62 4.49 7.81
N ASP A 55 14.70 3.17 7.70
CA ASP A 55 15.71 2.52 6.85
C ASP A 55 15.31 2.51 5.36
N HIS A 56 16.30 2.63 4.49
CA HIS A 56 16.16 2.35 3.06
C HIS A 56 15.49 0.99 2.79
N GLY A 57 14.61 0.95 1.79
CA GLY A 57 13.80 -0.20 1.41
C GLY A 57 12.51 -0.42 2.21
N LYS A 58 12.28 0.36 3.28
CA LYS A 58 11.09 0.25 4.14
C LYS A 58 10.79 1.56 4.91
N SER A 59 11.04 2.71 4.28
CA SER A 59 10.85 4.02 4.91
C SER A 59 9.39 4.35 5.18
N GLN A 60 9.14 5.24 6.14
CA GLN A 60 7.82 5.72 6.55
C GLN A 60 7.56 7.11 6.00
N ILE A 61 6.32 7.40 5.53
CA ILE A 61 5.97 8.75 5.08
C ILE A 61 5.65 9.58 6.31
N ASP A 62 6.38 10.67 6.50
CA ASP A 62 6.14 11.64 7.57
C ASP A 62 5.23 12.77 7.09
N ASP A 63 5.50 13.31 5.90
CA ASP A 63 4.73 14.41 5.33
C ASP A 63 4.82 14.46 3.79
N ILE A 64 3.85 15.14 3.16
CA ILE A 64 3.81 15.40 1.72
C ILE A 64 3.43 16.85 1.47
N ASN A 65 4.26 17.59 0.71
CA ASN A 65 3.91 18.93 0.28
C ASN A 65 3.01 18.87 -0.97
N VAL A 66 1.73 19.20 -0.76
CA VAL A 66 0.70 19.14 -1.81
C VAL A 66 0.51 20.44 -2.58
N SER A 67 1.21 21.53 -2.25
CA SER A 67 0.97 22.84 -2.86
C SER A 67 1.10 22.85 -4.39
N LYS A 68 2.11 22.15 -4.93
CA LYS A 68 2.28 22.00 -6.40
C LYS A 68 1.21 21.13 -7.05
N ILE A 69 0.67 20.17 -6.30
CA ILE A 69 -0.45 19.33 -6.77
C ILE A 69 -1.68 20.21 -6.87
N GLU A 70 -2.03 20.92 -5.79
CA GLU A 70 -3.18 21.83 -5.74
C GLU A 70 -3.09 22.89 -6.84
N GLU A 71 -1.93 23.55 -6.99
CA GLU A 71 -1.71 24.53 -8.06
C GLU A 71 -1.95 23.90 -9.45
N SER A 72 -1.44 22.69 -9.72
CA SER A 72 -1.64 22.04 -11.01
C SER A 72 -3.09 21.63 -11.25
N LEU A 73 -3.79 21.17 -10.20
CA LEU A 73 -5.20 20.83 -10.24
C LEU A 73 -6.06 22.08 -10.51
N ASP A 74 -5.75 23.21 -9.90
CA ASP A 74 -6.43 24.50 -10.12
C ASP A 74 -6.29 24.98 -11.57
N HIS A 75 -5.19 24.62 -12.24
CA HIS A 75 -5.00 24.85 -13.68
C HIS A 75 -5.67 23.79 -14.57
N GLY A 76 -6.49 22.91 -14.00
CA GLY A 76 -7.24 21.88 -14.73
C GLY A 76 -6.39 20.73 -15.27
N LYS A 77 -5.19 20.51 -14.70
CA LYS A 77 -4.29 19.43 -15.14
C LYS A 77 -4.59 18.12 -14.41
N VAL A 78 -4.39 17.00 -15.10
CA VAL A 78 -4.26 15.69 -14.47
C VAL A 78 -2.85 15.57 -13.87
N VAL A 79 -2.77 15.35 -12.56
CA VAL A 79 -1.50 15.21 -11.84
C VAL A 79 -1.17 13.73 -11.65
N ILE A 80 -0.02 13.30 -12.17
CA ILE A 80 0.51 11.94 -12.00
C ILE A 80 1.63 12.00 -10.96
N VAL A 81 1.46 11.34 -9.82
CA VAL A 81 2.51 11.27 -8.81
C VAL A 81 3.12 9.88 -8.82
N THR A 82 4.44 9.78 -8.82
CA THR A 82 5.14 8.51 -8.62
C THR A 82 4.80 7.91 -7.26
N GLY A 83 4.44 6.62 -7.22
CA GLY A 83 4.26 5.90 -5.96
C GLY A 83 5.60 5.47 -5.35
N PHE A 84 5.54 4.82 -4.19
CA PHE A 84 6.61 4.00 -3.60
C PHE A 84 7.90 4.73 -3.16
N GLN A 85 8.10 5.99 -3.52
CA GLN A 85 9.32 6.76 -3.21
C GLN A 85 9.09 7.94 -2.26
N GLY A 86 10.17 8.34 -1.58
CA GLY A 86 10.25 9.52 -0.70
C GLY A 86 11.67 10.08 -0.61
N LEU A 87 11.89 11.02 0.30
CA LEU A 87 13.17 11.66 0.59
C LEU A 87 13.45 11.70 2.10
N ASN A 88 14.66 11.33 2.51
CA ASN A 88 15.10 11.52 3.90
C ASN A 88 15.70 12.93 4.12
N ASP A 89 16.11 13.22 5.36
CA ASP A 89 16.75 14.48 5.76
C ASP A 89 18.06 14.79 5.02
N GLU A 90 18.74 13.76 4.52
CA GLU A 90 19.99 13.89 3.76
C GLU A 90 19.74 14.22 2.27
N GLY A 91 18.47 14.22 1.83
CA GLY A 91 18.08 14.43 0.44
C GLY A 91 18.21 13.18 -0.43
N ASP A 92 18.42 12.01 0.17
CA ASP A 92 18.47 10.74 -0.54
C ASP A 92 17.07 10.20 -0.83
N ILE A 93 16.93 9.57 -2.00
CA ILE A 93 15.72 8.83 -2.35
C ILE A 93 15.59 7.62 -1.42
N THR A 94 14.41 7.47 -0.82
CA THR A 94 14.03 6.29 -0.05
C THR A 94 12.88 5.56 -0.73
N THR A 95 12.71 4.28 -0.42
CA THR A 95 11.54 3.51 -0.85
C THR A 95 10.76 2.95 0.32
N LEU A 96 9.44 2.90 0.16
CA LEU A 96 8.48 2.55 1.22
C LEU A 96 8.36 1.03 1.45
N GLY A 97 9.02 0.23 0.61
CA GLY A 97 8.91 -1.23 0.64
C GLY A 97 7.64 -1.76 -0.03
N ARG A 98 7.30 -3.03 0.22
CA ARG A 98 6.14 -3.69 -0.41
C ARG A 98 4.85 -2.93 -0.09
N GLY A 99 4.04 -2.63 -1.12
CA GLY A 99 2.82 -1.82 -0.96
C GLY A 99 3.05 -0.32 -0.91
N GLY A 100 4.25 0.14 -1.27
CA GLY A 100 4.57 1.56 -1.22
C GLY A 100 3.65 2.40 -2.08
N SER A 101 3.26 1.94 -3.28
CA SER A 101 2.36 2.70 -4.16
C SER A 101 0.95 2.86 -3.56
N ASP A 102 0.37 1.81 -2.97
CA ASP A 102 -0.91 1.91 -2.25
C ASP A 102 -0.80 2.89 -1.07
N THR A 103 0.31 2.83 -0.33
CA THR A 103 0.57 3.71 0.80
C THR A 103 0.70 5.17 0.35
N SER A 104 1.40 5.42 -0.77
CA SER A 104 1.52 6.76 -1.37
C SER A 104 0.15 7.29 -1.81
N ALA A 105 -0.69 6.46 -2.44
CA ALA A 105 -2.02 6.85 -2.88
C ALA A 105 -2.93 7.23 -1.71
N VAL A 106 -2.95 6.42 -0.65
CA VAL A 106 -3.72 6.73 0.56
C VAL A 106 -3.18 7.98 1.27
N ALA A 107 -1.85 8.12 1.40
CA ALA A 107 -1.25 9.30 2.03
C ALA A 107 -1.59 10.61 1.30
N LEU A 108 -1.56 10.59 -0.04
CA LEU A 108 -1.99 11.72 -0.86
C LEU A 108 -3.48 12.00 -0.69
N ALA A 109 -4.33 10.97 -0.71
CA ALA A 109 -5.77 11.13 -0.51
C ALA A 109 -6.08 11.76 0.85
N VAL A 110 -5.41 11.31 1.92
CA VAL A 110 -5.50 11.90 3.27
C VAL A 110 -5.09 13.38 3.24
N LYS A 111 -3.95 13.71 2.63
CA LYS A 111 -3.43 15.08 2.59
C LYS A 111 -4.29 16.04 1.77
N LEU A 112 -4.90 15.55 0.70
CA LEU A 112 -5.77 16.32 -0.18
C LEU A 112 -7.25 16.28 0.27
N ASN A 113 -7.57 15.59 1.36
CA ASN A 113 -8.94 15.31 1.80
C ASN A 113 -9.83 14.78 0.66
N ALA A 114 -9.27 13.84 -0.12
CA ALA A 114 -9.86 13.29 -1.32
C ALA A 114 -10.28 11.82 -1.14
N LYS A 115 -11.09 11.31 -2.05
CA LYS A 115 -11.41 9.88 -2.12
C LYS A 115 -10.21 9.10 -2.65
N CYS A 116 -9.96 7.91 -2.10
CA CYS A 116 -8.90 7.03 -2.58
C CYS A 116 -9.49 5.89 -3.42
N GLU A 117 -8.94 5.67 -4.61
CA GLU A 117 -9.30 4.54 -5.46
C GLU A 117 -8.04 3.76 -5.86
N ILE A 118 -8.05 2.45 -5.61
CA ILE A 118 -6.98 1.52 -5.93
C ILE A 118 -7.46 0.62 -7.07
N TYR A 119 -6.81 0.77 -8.22
CA TYR A 119 -7.10 0.01 -9.42
C TYR A 119 -6.03 -1.07 -9.62
N THR A 120 -6.46 -2.33 -9.63
CA THR A 120 -5.57 -3.49 -9.64
C THR A 120 -6.08 -4.59 -10.58
N ASP A 121 -5.45 -5.77 -10.56
CA ASP A 121 -5.75 -6.95 -11.38
C ASP A 121 -6.90 -7.82 -10.83
N VAL A 122 -7.50 -7.42 -9.72
CA VAL A 122 -8.69 -8.04 -9.13
C VAL A 122 -9.89 -7.09 -9.19
N ASP A 123 -11.09 -7.66 -9.31
CA ASP A 123 -12.34 -6.89 -9.43
C ASP A 123 -12.98 -6.51 -8.09
N GLY A 124 -12.28 -6.76 -6.98
CA GLY A 124 -12.64 -6.39 -5.62
C GLY A 124 -12.14 -7.42 -4.61
N ILE A 125 -12.65 -7.33 -3.39
CA ILE A 125 -12.29 -8.20 -2.28
C ILE A 125 -13.38 -9.26 -2.12
N TYR A 126 -12.99 -10.51 -1.99
CA TYR A 126 -13.90 -11.64 -1.78
C TYR A 126 -13.81 -12.10 -0.33
N PHE A 127 -14.91 -12.64 0.19
CA PHE A 127 -14.91 -13.18 1.57
C PHE A 127 -13.93 -14.35 1.73
N THR A 128 -13.51 -15.00 0.65
CA THR A 128 -12.43 -15.99 0.66
C THR A 128 -11.81 -16.05 -0.74
N ASP A 129 -10.63 -16.67 -0.87
CA ASP A 129 -9.94 -16.75 -2.16
C ASP A 129 -10.81 -17.48 -3.22
N PRO A 130 -11.26 -16.79 -4.28
CA PRO A 130 -12.08 -17.40 -5.33
C PRO A 130 -11.35 -18.49 -6.12
N ARG A 131 -10.01 -18.50 -6.08
CA ARG A 131 -9.17 -19.56 -6.69
C ARG A 131 -9.24 -20.85 -5.89
N LYS A 132 -9.42 -20.77 -4.57
CA LYS A 132 -9.59 -21.92 -3.67
C LYS A 132 -11.06 -22.34 -3.54
N TYR A 133 -12.00 -21.39 -3.59
CA TYR A 133 -13.43 -21.65 -3.46
C TYR A 133 -14.25 -20.93 -4.54
N SER A 134 -14.73 -21.68 -5.53
CA SER A 134 -15.40 -21.13 -6.72
C SER A 134 -16.74 -20.43 -6.47
N LYS A 135 -17.36 -20.64 -5.29
CA LYS A 135 -18.59 -19.93 -4.88
C LYS A 135 -18.29 -18.73 -3.99
N ALA A 136 -17.03 -18.30 -3.90
CA ALA A 136 -16.66 -17.08 -3.20
C ALA A 136 -17.44 -15.90 -3.80
N LYS A 137 -17.92 -15.02 -2.93
CA LYS A 137 -18.69 -13.85 -3.30
C LYS A 137 -17.86 -12.62 -3.04
N LYS A 138 -17.89 -11.70 -3.99
CA LYS A 138 -17.32 -10.37 -3.85
C LYS A 138 -18.09 -9.60 -2.78
N LEU A 139 -17.36 -8.97 -1.88
CA LEU A 139 -17.87 -8.06 -0.87
C LEU A 139 -18.13 -6.71 -1.53
N LYS A 140 -19.26 -6.07 -1.21
CA LYS A 140 -19.50 -4.68 -1.64
C LYS A 140 -18.75 -3.70 -0.76
N GLU A 141 -18.69 -4.01 0.53
CA GLU A 141 -18.11 -3.19 1.58
C GLU A 141 -17.43 -4.11 2.61
N ILE A 142 -16.36 -3.63 3.23
CA ILE A 142 -15.62 -4.29 4.31
C ILE A 142 -15.07 -3.23 5.27
N GLU A 143 -15.03 -3.52 6.57
CA GLU A 143 -14.45 -2.59 7.54
C GLU A 143 -12.91 -2.63 7.52
N TYR A 144 -12.28 -1.57 8.02
CA TYR A 144 -10.80 -1.50 8.06
C TYR A 144 -10.20 -2.67 8.84
N GLU A 145 -10.72 -2.99 10.03
CA GLU A 145 -10.21 -4.07 10.88
C GLU A 145 -10.33 -5.44 10.20
N GLU A 146 -11.47 -5.71 9.59
CA GLU A 146 -11.71 -6.96 8.86
C GLU A 146 -10.76 -7.10 7.66
N MET A 147 -10.52 -6.01 6.94
CA MET A 147 -9.56 -6.01 5.85
C MET A 147 -8.12 -6.18 6.34
N LEU A 148 -7.76 -5.60 7.49
CA LEU A 148 -6.45 -5.82 8.11
C LEU A 148 -6.23 -7.28 8.49
N GLU A 149 -7.24 -7.94 9.05
CA GLU A 149 -7.20 -9.37 9.36
C GLU A 149 -7.10 -10.24 8.10
N LEU A 150 -7.85 -9.91 7.04
CA LEU A 150 -7.71 -10.62 5.76
C LEU A 150 -6.31 -10.43 5.17
N ALA A 151 -5.77 -9.22 5.21
CA ALA A 151 -4.44 -8.91 4.69
C ALA A 151 -3.33 -9.63 5.49
N SER A 152 -3.46 -9.72 6.81
CA SER A 152 -2.50 -10.40 7.69
C SER A 152 -2.44 -11.90 7.41
N LEU A 153 -3.59 -12.51 7.07
CA LEU A 153 -3.75 -13.93 6.78
C LEU A 153 -3.52 -14.30 5.30
N GLY A 154 -2.96 -13.37 4.51
CA GLY A 154 -2.48 -13.66 3.16
C GLY A 154 -3.41 -13.24 2.02
N ALA A 155 -4.49 -12.49 2.26
CA ALA A 155 -5.25 -11.86 1.19
C ALA A 155 -4.39 -10.77 0.53
N GLN A 156 -3.80 -11.08 -0.63
CA GLN A 156 -2.78 -10.24 -1.27
C GLN A 156 -3.34 -8.99 -2.01
N VAL A 157 -4.59 -8.60 -1.77
CA VAL A 157 -5.27 -7.56 -2.53
C VAL A 157 -4.77 -6.15 -2.18
N MET A 158 -4.60 -5.87 -0.89
CA MET A 158 -4.05 -4.61 -0.38
C MET A 158 -3.10 -4.88 0.77
N ARG A 159 -2.16 -3.96 1.00
CA ARG A 159 -1.15 -4.09 2.06
C ARG A 159 -1.62 -3.42 3.34
N SER A 160 -1.39 -4.06 4.48
CA SER A 160 -1.89 -3.61 5.80
C SER A 160 -1.55 -2.15 6.10
N ARG A 161 -0.34 -1.71 5.75
CA ARG A 161 0.12 -0.34 5.99
C ARG A 161 -0.75 0.74 5.34
N SER A 162 -1.26 0.52 4.13
CA SER A 162 -2.14 1.52 3.48
C SER A 162 -3.54 1.53 4.12
N ILE A 163 -4.02 0.38 4.60
CA ILE A 163 -5.29 0.24 5.31
C ILE A 163 -5.20 0.88 6.71
N GLU A 164 -4.12 0.66 7.45
CA GLU A 164 -3.86 1.30 8.75
C GLU A 164 -3.86 2.83 8.64
N LEU A 165 -3.23 3.36 7.57
CA LEU A 165 -3.22 4.79 7.31
C LEU A 165 -4.62 5.32 7.01
N ALA A 166 -5.38 4.62 6.17
CA ALA A 166 -6.76 4.97 5.87
C ALA A 166 -7.64 4.93 7.13
N GLN A 167 -7.52 3.90 7.97
CA GLN A 167 -8.24 3.78 9.24
C GLN A 167 -7.94 4.96 10.16
N LYS A 168 -6.64 5.28 10.33
CA LYS A 168 -6.19 6.38 11.21
C LYS A 168 -6.80 7.73 10.85
N TYR A 169 -7.01 7.98 9.56
CA TYR A 169 -7.57 9.25 9.06
C TYR A 169 -9.00 9.10 8.53
N ASN A 170 -9.66 7.98 8.82
CA ASN A 170 -10.99 7.63 8.33
C ASN A 170 -11.21 7.91 6.82
N THR A 171 -10.26 7.51 5.98
CA THR A 171 -10.28 7.70 4.53
C THR A 171 -10.82 6.46 3.83
N GLU A 172 -11.98 6.58 3.18
CA GLU A 172 -12.57 5.49 2.39
C GLU A 172 -11.67 5.13 1.19
N ILE A 173 -11.47 3.82 0.98
CA ILE A 173 -10.73 3.26 -0.16
C ILE A 173 -11.68 2.44 -1.02
N TYR A 174 -11.76 2.74 -2.31
CA TYR A 174 -12.36 1.85 -3.30
C TYR A 174 -11.29 0.94 -3.90
N VAL A 175 -11.58 -0.35 -4.05
CA VAL A 175 -10.70 -1.33 -4.72
C VAL A 175 -11.43 -1.97 -5.88
N GLY A 176 -10.86 -1.91 -7.08
CA GLY A 176 -11.49 -2.49 -8.27
C GLY A 176 -10.52 -2.78 -9.43
N LEU A 177 -11.09 -3.35 -10.50
CA LEU A 177 -10.33 -3.77 -11.68
C LEU A 177 -9.92 -2.56 -12.53
N SER A 178 -8.64 -2.48 -12.94
CA SER A 178 -8.12 -1.33 -13.71
C SER A 178 -8.86 -1.05 -15.02
N CYS A 179 -9.32 -2.10 -15.72
CA CYS A 179 -10.04 -1.99 -17.00
C CYS A 179 -11.38 -2.74 -16.92
N GLY A 180 -12.26 -2.34 -15.99
CA GLY A 180 -13.53 -3.01 -15.76
C GLY A 180 -14.68 -2.07 -15.43
N GLU A 181 -15.87 -2.64 -15.21
CA GLU A 181 -17.00 -1.91 -14.66
C GLU A 181 -16.72 -1.48 -13.21
N ARG A 182 -17.33 -0.35 -12.79
CA ARG A 182 -17.21 0.14 -11.42
C ARG A 182 -18.10 -0.65 -10.46
N ASN A 183 -17.65 -1.86 -10.12
CA ASN A 183 -18.37 -2.79 -9.27
C ASN A 183 -17.49 -3.42 -8.17
N GLY A 184 -16.43 -2.72 -7.78
CA GLY A 184 -15.45 -3.13 -6.77
C GLY A 184 -15.96 -3.13 -5.33
N THR A 185 -15.02 -3.11 -4.39
CA THR A 185 -15.28 -3.16 -2.94
C THR A 185 -14.85 -1.86 -2.28
N TYR A 186 -15.65 -1.36 -1.33
CA TYR A 186 -15.28 -0.22 -0.48
C TYR A 186 -14.73 -0.70 0.86
N ILE A 187 -13.57 -0.18 1.25
CA ILE A 187 -13.01 -0.31 2.60
C ILE A 187 -13.30 1.01 3.31
N LYS A 188 -14.13 0.97 4.36
CA LYS A 188 -14.55 2.19 5.08
C LYS A 188 -14.84 1.91 6.54
N GLY A 189 -14.75 2.96 7.35
CA GLY A 189 -15.09 2.92 8.76
C GLY A 189 -16.53 3.33 8.92
N GLU A 190 -17.43 2.35 8.92
CA GLU A 190 -18.80 2.39 9.47
C GLU A 190 -19.60 1.23 8.88
N ASN A 191 -20.12 0.36 9.75
CA ASN A 191 -21.45 -0.19 9.53
C ASN A 191 -22.36 0.14 10.72
N LYS A 192 -23.56 0.58 10.38
CA LYS A 192 -24.76 0.41 11.19
C LYS A 192 -24.99 -1.09 11.39
N MET A 193 -24.14 -1.77 12.15
CA MET A 193 -24.33 -3.16 12.49
C MET A 193 -25.66 -3.25 13.23
N ARG A 194 -26.59 -4.00 12.65
CA ARG A 194 -27.80 -4.37 13.39
C ARG A 194 -27.37 -5.32 14.49
N LEU A 195 -27.93 -5.15 15.69
CA LEU A 195 -27.62 -5.93 16.90
C LEU A 195 -27.61 -7.46 16.71
N GLU A 196 -28.25 -7.98 15.66
CA GLU A 196 -28.45 -9.41 15.41
C GLU A 196 -27.73 -9.94 14.15
N GLU A 197 -26.88 -9.16 13.49
CA GLU A 197 -26.14 -9.64 12.31
C GLU A 197 -24.99 -10.60 12.69
N LYS A 198 -24.84 -11.68 11.90
CA LYS A 198 -23.76 -12.66 12.08
C LYS A 198 -22.42 -12.09 11.61
N VAL A 199 -21.44 -12.13 12.50
CA VAL A 199 -20.17 -11.37 12.50
C VAL A 199 -19.04 -12.04 11.69
N ILE A 200 -19.33 -12.74 10.60
CA ILE A 200 -18.27 -13.36 9.77
C ILE A 200 -18.31 -12.76 8.37
N THR A 201 -17.35 -11.89 8.11
CA THR A 201 -17.20 -11.16 6.85
C THR A 201 -16.19 -11.79 5.90
N GLY A 202 -15.28 -12.63 6.41
CA GLY A 202 -14.33 -13.34 5.58
C GLY A 202 -13.61 -14.51 6.24
N LEU A 203 -12.91 -15.27 5.41
CA LEU A 203 -12.05 -16.39 5.73
C LEU A 203 -10.81 -16.31 4.84
N ALA A 204 -9.66 -16.08 5.47
CA ALA A 204 -8.36 -16.12 4.86
C ALA A 204 -7.56 -17.32 5.39
N THR A 205 -6.65 -17.84 4.57
CA THR A 205 -5.81 -19.00 4.89
C THR A 205 -4.41 -18.73 4.38
N SER A 206 -3.42 -18.99 5.23
CA SER A 206 -2.00 -18.96 4.88
C SER A 206 -1.43 -20.37 4.96
N ASP A 207 -0.78 -20.82 3.88
CA ASP A 207 -0.10 -22.11 3.82
C ASP A 207 1.42 -21.97 4.12
N ASP A 208 1.89 -20.74 4.36
CA ASP A 208 3.30 -20.39 4.55
C ASP A 208 3.71 -20.36 6.04
N ASP A 209 2.81 -20.71 6.95
CA ASP A 209 3.03 -20.64 8.40
C ASP A 209 3.44 -22.00 9.00
N VAL A 210 4.38 -21.95 9.96
CA VAL A 210 4.80 -23.13 10.74
C VAL A 210 4.47 -22.91 12.21
N ALA A 211 3.65 -23.81 12.77
CA ALA A 211 3.38 -23.82 14.20
C ALA A 211 4.49 -24.54 14.96
N ILE A 212 5.19 -23.82 15.86
CA ILE A 212 6.23 -24.38 16.73
C ILE A 212 5.73 -24.38 18.17
N THR A 213 5.68 -25.56 18.81
CA THR A 213 5.35 -25.70 20.22
C THR A 213 6.58 -26.10 21.01
N ILE A 214 7.03 -25.24 21.93
CA ILE A 214 8.13 -25.55 22.85
C ILE A 214 7.52 -26.10 24.14
N LYS A 215 7.80 -27.37 24.44
CA LYS A 215 7.37 -28.02 25.68
C LYS A 215 8.37 -27.74 26.79
N ASP A 216 7.89 -27.68 28.03
CA ASP A 216 8.70 -27.53 29.24
C ASP A 216 9.64 -26.31 29.20
N PHE A 217 9.15 -25.21 28.60
CA PHE A 217 9.91 -23.98 28.48
C PHE A 217 9.96 -23.21 29.80
N ASN A 218 11.16 -22.77 30.19
CA ASN A 218 11.31 -21.88 31.32
C ASN A 218 10.83 -20.46 30.95
N LEU A 219 9.75 -20.01 31.57
CA LEU A 219 9.14 -18.69 31.30
C LEU A 219 10.08 -17.51 31.57
N ASP A 220 11.09 -17.67 32.45
CA ASP A 220 12.09 -16.63 32.70
C ASP A 220 12.97 -16.35 31.46
N LYS A 221 12.97 -17.25 30.46
CA LYS A 221 13.74 -17.15 29.22
C LYS A 221 12.93 -16.67 28.02
N VAL A 222 11.66 -16.27 28.20
CA VAL A 222 10.81 -15.78 27.10
C VAL A 222 11.48 -14.63 26.36
N PHE A 223 12.05 -13.67 27.10
CA PHE A 223 12.74 -12.53 26.51
C PHE A 223 13.90 -12.96 25.60
N SER A 224 14.81 -13.80 26.10
CA SER A 224 15.97 -14.27 25.31
C SER A 224 15.56 -15.06 24.07
N LEU A 225 14.47 -15.82 24.15
CA LEU A 225 13.96 -16.57 22.99
C LEU A 225 13.57 -15.62 21.85
N PHE A 226 12.81 -14.57 22.14
CA PHE A 226 12.38 -13.61 21.12
C PHE A 226 13.51 -12.70 20.65
N GLU A 227 14.49 -12.40 21.51
CA GLU A 227 15.72 -11.68 21.12
C GLU A 227 16.58 -12.50 20.13
N ASP A 228 16.78 -13.79 20.40
CA ASP A 228 17.51 -14.71 19.52
C ASP A 228 16.81 -14.89 18.16
N ILE A 229 15.48 -14.92 18.15
CA ILE A 229 14.71 -14.99 16.90
C ILE A 229 14.84 -13.68 16.11
N ALA A 230 14.73 -12.53 16.77
CA ALA A 230 14.80 -11.23 16.11
C ALA A 230 16.20 -10.90 15.55
N SER A 231 17.26 -11.43 16.16
CA SER A 231 18.65 -11.21 15.76
C SER A 231 19.09 -12.06 14.55
N LYS A 232 18.40 -13.16 14.24
CA LYS A 232 18.62 -13.95 13.02
C LYS A 232 17.90 -13.32 11.83
N LYS A 233 18.59 -12.43 11.11
CA LYS A 233 18.19 -11.91 9.79
C LYS A 233 18.93 -12.59 8.65
#